data_AF-A0A1V2ZFD3-F1
#
_entry.id   AF-A0A1V2ZFD3-F1
#
_cell.length_a   1.000
_cell.length_b   1.000
_cell.length_c   1.000
_cell.angle_alpha   90.00
_cell.angle_beta   90.00
_cell.angle_gamma   90.00
#
_symmetry.space_group_name_H-M   'P 1'
#
loop_
_entity.id
_entity.type
_entity.pdbx_description
1 polymer ?
#
loop_
_entity_poly.entity_id
_entity_poly.type
_entity_poly.pdbx_seq_one_letter_code
_entity_poly.pdbx_strand_id
1 'polypeptide(L)'
;MGTIDACSLLADRVEALAASDPPPRALIRAVARDIAGIRGGLLGPVDLLSGGRNRIRGRGFAEPYDDDTRGQARHFAGVAGATLHLGGPLAHLLLRTVGGDAAGSADDRLTERAVEWSRLLRRGRLPVREAGEWIRREICDCG
;
A
#
# COMPACT_ATOMS: atom_id res chain seq x y z
N MET A 1 18.53 -16.49 10.76
CA MET A 1 17.20 -16.55 10.11
C MET A 1 17.04 -15.27 9.33
N GLY A 2 17.12 -15.32 8.00
CA GLY A 2 16.98 -14.12 7.16
C GLY A 2 15.61 -13.49 7.38
N THR A 3 15.59 -12.22 7.72
CA THR A 3 14.37 -11.43 7.83
C THR A 3 13.69 -11.43 6.47
N ILE A 4 12.40 -11.78 6.40
CA ILE A 4 11.65 -11.66 5.15
C ILE A 4 11.61 -10.18 4.78
N ASP A 5 12.13 -9.85 3.60
CA ASP A 5 12.00 -8.52 3.01
C ASP A 5 10.59 -8.37 2.41
N ALA A 6 9.68 -7.85 3.23
CA ALA A 6 8.31 -7.57 2.85
C ALA A 6 8.20 -6.41 1.87
N CYS A 7 9.14 -5.47 1.84
CA CYS A 7 9.08 -4.36 0.90
C CYS A 7 9.43 -4.82 -0.51
N SER A 8 10.50 -5.60 -0.68
CA SER A 8 10.82 -6.21 -1.97
C SER A 8 9.71 -7.15 -2.44
N LEU A 9 9.12 -7.96 -1.55
CA LEU A 9 7.97 -8.80 -1.89
C LEU A 9 6.73 -8.00 -2.28
N LEU A 10 6.49 -6.84 -1.65
CA LEU A 10 5.45 -5.91 -2.06
C LEU A 10 5.71 -5.42 -3.48
N ALA A 11 6.92 -4.95 -3.77
CA ALA A 11 7.31 -4.47 -5.09
C ALA A 11 7.18 -5.55 -6.17
N ASP A 12 7.70 -6.76 -5.92
CA ASP A 12 7.57 -7.92 -6.80
C ASP A 12 6.11 -8.22 -7.12
N ARG A 13 5.25 -8.15 -6.10
CA ARG A 13 3.82 -8.44 -6.26
C ARG A 13 3.11 -7.37 -7.08
N VAL A 14 3.47 -6.10 -6.86
CA VAL A 14 2.94 -4.99 -7.66
C VAL A 14 3.41 -5.09 -9.10
N GLU A 15 4.67 -5.44 -9.34
CA GLU A 15 5.23 -5.65 -10.68
C GLU A 15 4.52 -6.80 -11.41
N ALA A 16 4.29 -7.92 -10.72
CA ALA A 16 3.53 -9.04 -11.27
C ALA A 16 2.09 -8.65 -11.65
N LEU A 17 1.43 -7.80 -10.85
CA LEU A 17 0.09 -7.28 -11.17
C LEU A 17 0.12 -6.25 -12.33
N ALA A 18 1.21 -5.50 -12.44
CA ALA A 18 1.41 -4.50 -13.48
C ALA A 18 1.85 -5.10 -14.83
N ALA A 19 2.33 -6.34 -14.86
CA ALA A 19 2.86 -6.99 -16.06
C ALA A 19 1.88 -7.02 -17.24
N SER A 20 0.57 -7.11 -16.97
CA SER A 20 -0.50 -7.08 -17.97
C SER A 20 -0.94 -5.66 -18.38
N ASP A 21 -0.21 -4.62 -17.93
CA ASP A 21 -0.50 -3.19 -18.14
C ASP A 21 -1.97 -2.81 -17.88
N PRO A 22 -2.55 -3.16 -16.72
CA PRO A 22 -3.93 -2.84 -16.42
C PRO A 22 -4.15 -1.33 -16.27
N PRO A 23 -5.38 -0.82 -16.45
CA PRO A 23 -5.69 0.57 -16.14
C PRO A 23 -5.29 0.93 -14.69
N PRO A 24 -4.82 2.16 -14.40
CA PRO A 24 -4.28 2.53 -13.09
C PRO A 24 -5.21 2.21 -11.91
N ARG A 25 -6.51 2.49 -12.04
CA ARG A 25 -7.51 2.18 -11.01
C ARG A 25 -7.69 0.67 -10.79
N ALA A 26 -7.51 -0.13 -11.84
CA ALA A 26 -7.57 -1.59 -11.75
C ALA A 26 -6.34 -2.14 -11.03
N LEU A 27 -5.14 -1.61 -11.31
CA LEU A 27 -3.91 -1.96 -10.57
C LEU A 27 -4.08 -1.65 -9.07
N ILE A 28 -4.44 -0.42 -8.71
CA ILE A 28 -4.59 0.00 -7.31
C ILE A 28 -5.60 -0.91 -6.56
N ARG A 29 -6.71 -1.26 -7.23
CA ARG A 29 -7.71 -2.18 -6.67
C ARG A 29 -7.16 -3.60 -6.50
N ALA A 30 -6.38 -4.09 -7.45
CA ALA A 30 -5.74 -5.40 -7.37
C ALA A 30 -4.72 -5.44 -6.22
N VAL A 31 -3.89 -4.41 -6.06
CA VAL A 31 -2.95 -4.26 -4.94
C VAL A 31 -3.66 -4.29 -3.59
N ALA A 32 -4.69 -3.47 -3.42
CA ALA A 32 -5.47 -3.43 -2.18
C ALA A 32 -6.13 -4.78 -1.84
N ARG A 33 -6.62 -5.49 -2.86
CA ARG A 33 -7.22 -6.82 -2.69
C ARG A 33 -6.19 -7.88 -2.37
N ASP A 34 -5.10 -7.92 -3.12
CA ASP A 34 -4.17 -9.04 -3.11
C ASP A 34 -3.19 -8.99 -1.95
N ILE A 35 -2.85 -7.79 -1.49
CA ILE A 35 -1.85 -7.56 -0.43
C ILE A 35 -2.52 -7.22 0.90
N ALA A 36 -3.45 -6.26 0.92
CA ALA A 36 -4.16 -5.88 2.15
C ALA A 36 -5.36 -6.79 2.47
N GLY A 37 -5.79 -7.63 1.52
CA GLY A 37 -6.93 -8.52 1.69
C GLY A 37 -8.28 -7.81 1.65
N ILE A 38 -8.33 -6.57 1.14
CA ILE A 38 -9.58 -5.79 1.09
C ILE A 38 -10.47 -6.38 0.00
N ARG A 39 -11.48 -7.15 0.42
CA ARG A 39 -12.51 -7.64 -0.50
C ARG A 39 -13.41 -6.49 -0.94
N GLY A 40 -13.83 -6.49 -2.21
CA GLY A 40 -14.86 -5.56 -2.69
C GLY A 40 -16.25 -5.94 -2.16
N GLY A 41 -17.12 -4.95 -1.93
CA GLY A 41 -18.51 -5.13 -1.49
C GLY A 41 -18.75 -4.83 -0.01
N LEU A 42 -19.94 -5.19 0.50
CA LEU A 42 -20.44 -4.91 1.87
C LEU A 42 -19.54 -5.46 3.01
N LEU A 43 -18.59 -6.35 2.71
CA LEU A 43 -17.63 -6.92 3.67
C LEU A 43 -16.32 -6.13 3.78
N GLY A 44 -16.07 -5.18 2.88
CA GLY A 44 -14.90 -4.30 2.90
C GLY A 44 -14.67 -3.56 4.23
N PRO A 45 -15.72 -3.02 4.89
CA PRO A 45 -15.57 -2.34 6.18
C PRO A 45 -15.11 -3.26 7.32
N VAL A 46 -15.49 -4.54 7.30
CA VAL A 46 -15.16 -5.53 8.35
C VAL A 46 -13.72 -6.04 8.19
N ASP A 47 -13.26 -6.28 6.97
CA ASP A 47 -11.87 -6.69 6.69
C ASP A 47 -10.87 -5.55 7.00
N LEU A 48 -11.32 -4.29 6.92
CA LEU A 48 -10.56 -3.11 7.30
C LEU A 48 -10.46 -2.93 8.83
N LEU A 49 -11.55 -3.17 9.56
CA LEU A 49 -11.59 -3.11 11.02
C LEU A 49 -10.87 -4.29 11.71
N SER A 50 -10.81 -5.46 11.07
CA SER A 50 -10.28 -6.70 11.66
C SER A 50 -8.79 -6.96 11.41
N GLY A 51 -8.10 -6.09 10.68
CA GLY A 51 -6.69 -6.34 10.38
C GLY A 51 -6.44 -7.17 9.12
N GLY A 52 -7.47 -7.44 8.29
CA GLY A 52 -7.36 -8.18 7.02
C GLY A 52 -6.60 -9.51 7.12
N ARG A 53 -6.21 -10.08 5.97
CA ARG A 53 -5.18 -11.13 5.95
C ARG A 53 -3.86 -10.46 5.58
N ASN A 54 -3.00 -10.25 6.57
CA ASN A 54 -1.64 -9.76 6.33
C ASN A 54 -0.85 -10.85 5.59
N ARG A 55 -0.89 -10.80 4.24
CA ARG A 55 -0.32 -11.80 3.33
C ARG A 55 1.18 -11.63 3.13
N ILE A 56 1.71 -10.43 3.39
CA ILE A 56 3.14 -10.13 3.32
C ILE A 56 3.57 -9.61 4.69
N ARG A 57 4.18 -10.50 5.49
CA ARG A 57 4.72 -10.19 6.82
C ARG A 57 6.24 -10.18 6.77
N GLY A 58 6.85 -9.07 7.17
CA GLY A 58 8.31 -8.91 7.13
C GLY A 58 8.72 -7.46 7.35
N ARG A 59 9.99 -7.17 7.12
CA ARG A 59 10.63 -5.83 7.23
C ARG A 59 11.15 -5.39 5.86
N GLY A 60 12.14 -4.50 5.79
CA GLY A 60 12.78 -4.07 4.54
C GLY A 60 12.24 -2.77 3.98
N PHE A 61 11.44 -2.04 4.75
CA PHE A 61 11.12 -0.65 4.46
C PHE A 61 12.28 0.23 4.92
N ALA A 62 12.58 1.30 4.18
CA ALA A 62 13.66 2.22 4.55
C ALA A 62 13.38 2.85 5.93
N GLU A 63 14.43 3.20 6.68
CA GLU A 63 14.35 3.75 8.04
C GLU A 63 13.28 4.85 8.23
N PRO A 64 13.08 5.82 7.30
CA PRO A 64 12.04 6.84 7.47
C PRO A 64 10.60 6.30 7.46
N TYR A 65 10.40 5.08 7.00
CA TYR A 65 9.10 4.42 6.83
C TYR A 65 8.94 3.17 7.71
N ASP A 66 10.02 2.64 8.30
CA ASP A 66 9.97 1.46 9.16
C ASP A 66 9.38 1.81 10.54
N ASP A 67 8.19 1.29 10.82
CA ASP A 67 7.47 1.41 12.08
C ASP A 67 7.82 0.27 13.08
N ASP A 68 8.85 -0.52 12.77
CA ASP A 68 9.26 -1.75 13.47
C ASP A 68 8.24 -2.91 13.42
N THR A 69 7.09 -2.71 12.75
CA THR A 69 6.05 -3.73 12.61
C THR A 69 6.24 -4.59 11.38
N ARG A 70 5.50 -5.70 11.33
CA ARG A 70 5.47 -6.63 10.19
C ARG A 70 4.25 -6.40 9.28
N GLY A 71 3.60 -5.24 9.41
CA GLY A 71 2.31 -4.91 8.79
C GLY A 71 2.36 -3.91 7.64
N GLN A 72 3.51 -3.28 7.41
CA GLN A 72 3.68 -2.11 6.54
C GLN A 72 3.24 -2.35 5.10
N ALA A 73 3.51 -3.52 4.50
CA ALA A 73 3.04 -3.84 3.16
C ALA A 73 1.50 -3.84 3.03
N ARG A 74 0.80 -4.32 4.07
CA ARG A 74 -0.66 -4.25 4.15
C ARG A 74 -1.13 -2.80 4.35
N HIS A 75 -0.45 -2.03 5.20
CA HIS A 75 -0.77 -0.61 5.42
C HIS A 75 -0.70 0.18 4.12
N PHE A 76 0.44 0.11 3.43
CA PHE A 76 0.64 0.74 2.12
C PHE A 76 -0.46 0.37 1.11
N ALA A 77 -0.72 -0.93 0.93
CA ALA A 77 -1.74 -1.40 -0.01
C ALA A 77 -3.16 -0.97 0.39
N GLY A 78 -3.44 -0.90 1.69
CA GLY A 78 -4.72 -0.44 2.23
C GLY A 78 -4.97 1.04 1.97
N VAL A 79 -3.99 1.89 2.29
CA VAL A 79 -4.04 3.34 2.03
C VAL A 79 -4.17 3.60 0.53
N ALA A 80 -3.33 2.98 -0.30
CA ALA A 80 -3.40 3.11 -1.74
C ALA A 80 -4.79 2.74 -2.27
N GLY A 81 -5.39 1.65 -1.81
CA GLY A 81 -6.76 1.26 -2.14
C GLY A 81 -7.81 2.28 -1.71
N ALA A 82 -7.71 2.80 -0.48
CA ALA A 82 -8.66 3.76 0.08
C ALA A 82 -8.71 5.06 -0.74
N THR A 83 -7.62 5.48 -1.38
CA THR A 83 -7.59 6.67 -2.25
C THR A 83 -8.56 6.60 -3.44
N LEU A 84 -8.98 5.39 -3.84
CA LEU A 84 -10.00 5.21 -4.88
C LEU A 84 -11.39 5.69 -4.43
N HIS A 85 -11.60 5.82 -3.12
CA HIS A 85 -12.86 6.16 -2.48
C HIS A 85 -12.82 7.51 -1.76
N LEU A 86 -11.83 8.36 -2.05
CA LEU A 86 -11.83 9.75 -1.59
C LEU A 86 -13.16 10.42 -2.00
N GLY A 87 -13.98 10.78 -1.00
CA GLY A 87 -15.35 11.31 -1.16
C GLY A 87 -16.49 10.33 -0.86
N GLY A 88 -16.20 9.08 -0.49
CA GLY A 88 -17.20 8.07 -0.09
C GLY A 88 -17.02 7.56 1.36
N PRO A 89 -17.82 6.58 1.80
CA PRO A 89 -17.79 6.07 3.18
C PRO A 89 -16.43 5.53 3.64
N LEU A 90 -15.60 5.05 2.70
CA LEU A 90 -14.25 4.55 2.96
C LEU A 90 -13.20 5.66 3.13
N ALA A 91 -13.54 6.93 2.88
CA ALA A 91 -12.68 8.05 3.19
C ALA A 91 -12.42 8.17 4.70
N HIS A 92 -13.37 7.74 5.55
CA HIS A 92 -13.19 7.69 7.00
C HIS A 92 -12.10 6.72 7.44
N LEU A 93 -11.84 5.67 6.66
CA LEU A 93 -10.71 4.78 6.94
C LEU A 93 -9.40 5.52 6.66
N LEU A 94 -9.30 6.19 5.51
CA LEU A 94 -8.16 7.03 5.16
C LEU A 94 -7.90 8.08 6.26
N LEU A 95 -8.96 8.71 6.77
CA LEU A 95 -8.88 9.66 7.88
C LEU A 95 -8.54 9.01 9.22
N ARG A 96 -8.84 7.72 9.43
CA ARG A 96 -8.46 6.99 10.64
C ARG A 96 -7.02 6.50 10.62
N THR A 97 -6.51 6.12 9.46
CA THR A 97 -5.08 5.82 9.28
C THR A 97 -4.28 7.12 9.34
N VAL A 98 -4.59 8.10 8.48
CA VAL A 98 -3.92 9.43 8.48
C VAL A 98 -4.08 10.18 9.81
N GLY A 99 -5.24 10.07 10.46
CA GLY A 99 -5.54 10.81 11.71
C GLY A 99 -5.25 10.03 13.00
N GLY A 100 -4.89 8.76 12.90
CA GLY A 100 -4.46 7.93 14.03
C GLY A 100 -2.94 7.93 14.22
N ASP A 101 -2.21 8.14 13.14
CA ASP A 101 -0.75 8.17 13.13
C ASP A 101 -0.26 9.52 13.68
N ALA A 102 0.75 9.51 14.56
CA ALA A 102 1.35 10.75 15.02
C ALA A 102 2.01 11.45 13.83
N ALA A 103 1.72 12.75 13.65
CA ALA A 103 2.29 13.52 12.55
C ALA A 103 3.82 13.39 12.51
N GLY A 104 4.36 13.00 11.36
CA GLY A 104 5.79 12.77 11.14
C GLY A 104 6.32 11.40 11.57
N SER A 105 5.46 10.50 12.05
CA SER A 105 5.80 9.09 12.32
C SER A 105 6.09 8.30 11.02
N ALA A 106 6.68 7.11 11.18
CA ALA A 106 6.92 6.19 10.07
C ALA A 106 5.62 5.84 9.31
N ASP A 107 4.53 5.56 10.03
CA ASP A 107 3.23 5.24 9.44
C ASP A 107 2.60 6.41 8.68
N ASP A 108 2.72 7.63 9.22
CA ASP A 108 2.26 8.85 8.55
C ASP A 108 3.03 9.07 7.23
N ARG A 109 4.36 8.95 7.27
CA ARG A 109 5.21 9.05 6.08
C ARG A 109 4.91 7.95 5.07
N LEU A 110 4.71 6.71 5.51
CA LEU A 110 4.37 5.60 4.62
C LEU A 110 2.97 5.79 4.00
N THR A 111 2.03 6.35 4.77
CA THR A 111 0.70 6.75 4.29
C THR A 111 0.81 7.81 3.19
N GLU A 112 1.60 8.87 3.39
CA GLU A 112 1.83 9.91 2.38
C GLU A 112 2.36 9.31 1.07
N ARG A 113 3.30 8.37 1.16
CA ARG A 113 3.89 7.69 -0.01
C ARG A 113 2.89 6.80 -0.73
N ALA A 114 2.04 6.08 -0.02
CA ALA A 114 0.96 5.30 -0.62
C ALA A 114 -0.07 6.19 -1.35
N VAL A 115 -0.41 7.35 -0.76
CA VAL A 115 -1.28 8.35 -1.41
C VAL A 115 -0.61 8.92 -2.66
N GLU A 116 0.67 9.25 -2.59
CA GLU A 116 1.44 9.77 -3.71
C GLU A 116 1.52 8.77 -4.86
N TRP A 117 1.89 7.52 -4.58
CA TRP A 117 1.96 6.44 -5.56
C TRP A 117 0.65 6.29 -6.33
N SER A 118 -0.47 6.21 -5.61
CA SER A 118 -1.81 6.14 -6.22
C SER A 118 -2.12 7.38 -7.07
N ARG A 119 -1.77 8.57 -6.58
CA ARG A 119 -1.98 9.83 -7.30
C ARG A 119 -1.17 9.88 -8.59
N LEU A 120 0.10 9.46 -8.57
CA LEU A 120 0.97 9.43 -9.73
C LEU A 120 0.45 8.48 -10.81
N LEU A 121 0.07 7.26 -10.43
CA LEU A 121 -0.54 6.28 -11.34
C LEU A 121 -1.83 6.83 -11.97
N ARG A 122 -2.73 7.37 -11.16
CA ARG A 122 -4.01 7.90 -11.65
C ARG A 122 -3.87 9.12 -12.56
N ARG A 123 -2.78 9.89 -12.41
CA ARG A 123 -2.48 11.05 -13.25
C ARG A 123 -1.60 10.68 -14.46
N GLY A 124 -1.25 9.41 -14.64
CA GLY A 124 -0.34 8.96 -15.70
C GLY A 124 1.07 9.51 -15.58
N ARG A 125 1.47 9.97 -14.38
CA ARG A 125 2.83 10.48 -14.10
C ARG A 125 3.79 9.39 -13.62
N LEU A 126 3.24 8.24 -13.24
CA LEU A 126 3.95 6.99 -13.02
C LEU A 126 3.35 5.96 -13.99
N PRO A 127 4.13 5.42 -14.93
CA PRO A 127 3.69 4.31 -15.76
C PRO A 127 3.33 3.10 -14.89
N VAL A 128 2.26 2.39 -15.26
CA VAL A 128 1.76 1.21 -14.53
C VAL A 128 2.86 0.15 -14.41
N ARG A 129 3.62 -0.08 -15.49
CA ARG A 129 4.73 -1.03 -15.53
C ARG A 129 5.87 -0.71 -14.56
N GLU A 130 6.06 0.57 -14.22
CA GLU A 130 7.10 1.04 -13.31
C GLU A 130 6.61 1.10 -11.85
N ALA A 131 5.35 0.72 -11.59
CA ALA A 131 4.74 0.88 -10.28
C ALA A 131 5.45 0.09 -9.17
N GLY A 132 5.96 -1.11 -9.49
CA GLY A 132 6.74 -1.94 -8.57
C GLY A 132 8.15 -1.39 -8.36
N GLU A 133 8.80 -0.95 -9.43
CA GLU A 133 10.14 -0.34 -9.36
C GLU A 133 10.14 0.94 -8.53
N TRP A 134 9.10 1.77 -8.68
CA TRP A 134 8.90 2.94 -7.84
C TRP A 134 8.91 2.54 -6.36
N ILE A 135 8.17 1.50 -5.97
CA ILE A 135 8.14 1.04 -4.57
C ILE A 135 9.55 0.68 -4.07
N ARG A 136 10.31 -0.10 -4.85
CA ARG A 136 11.69 -0.48 -4.49
C ARG A 136 12.56 0.74 -4.23
N ARG A 137 12.54 1.69 -5.16
CA ARG A 137 13.41 2.88 -5.11
C ARG A 137 13.02 3.84 -4.00
N GLU A 138 11.73 3.96 -3.75
CA GLU A 138 11.17 5.11 -3.04
C GLU A 138 10.79 4.81 -1.59
N ILE A 139 10.59 3.54 -1.23
CA ILE A 139 10.18 3.13 0.12
C ILE A 139 10.86 1.87 0.68
N CYS A 140 11.57 1.08 -0.14
CA CYS A 140 12.31 -0.08 0.36
C CYS A 140 13.72 0.30 0.80
N ASP A 141 14.24 -0.43 1.78
CA ASP A 141 15.63 -0.38 2.17
C ASP A 141 16.45 -1.20 1.16
N CYS A 142 17.33 -0.53 0.40
CA CYS A 142 18.18 -1.18 -0.60
C CYS A 142 19.51 -1.67 0.01
N GLY A 143 19.47 -2.16 1.27
CA GLY A 143 20.62 -2.59 2.07
C GLY A 143 20.88 -4.09 2.06
#